data_AF-A0A0L8FJI4-F1
#
_entry.id   AF-A0A0L8FJI4-F1
#
_cell.length_a   1.000
_cell.length_b   1.000
_cell.length_c   1.000
_cell.angle_alpha   90.00
_cell.angle_beta   90.00
_cell.angle_gamma   90.00
#
_symmetry.space_group_name_H-M   'P 1'
#
loop_
_entity.id
_entity.type
_entity.pdbx_description
1 polymer ?
#
loop_
_entity_poly.entity_id
_entity_poly.type
_entity_poly.pdbx_seq_one_letter_code
_entity_poly.pdbx_strand_id
1 'polypeptide(L)'
;MEERQIIKAVQTIERAWLSSRDRKIFMLLKHAICAAEHCITSVFLQTISPHEAELLQDPTMSAYVRLRFGGSSFPPLVYFKIFLHQNGPVIKYLSGKTMMSPTATEANEDCLKMKGPRLFFEQLLYDQVQHHCKKTTDFVDVVTLKDYMQYLAHIDETPAKYGGKCNYWRLLSLNDVPRHIIFYDIVEFLYSGKVSPDIQHHLSNLLVKPVNPKIQMLHLNIISALKSSISYPLERLMRCPEIRGNKTKRRSRRAVKKVSRMRQLYQQERN
;
A
#
# COMPACT_ATOMS: atom_id res chain seq x y z
N MET A 1 -40.08 10.98 30.78
CA MET A 1 -39.93 10.08 29.61
C MET A 1 -39.57 10.85 28.34
N GLU A 2 -40.09 12.07 28.16
CA GLU A 2 -39.80 12.96 27.01
C GLU A 2 -38.32 13.33 26.89
N GLU A 3 -37.62 13.68 27.97
CA GLU A 3 -36.18 13.99 27.91
C GLU A 3 -35.34 12.84 27.34
N ARG A 4 -35.68 11.59 27.69
CA ARG A 4 -35.02 10.40 27.13
C ARG A 4 -35.29 10.24 25.64
N GLN A 5 -36.45 10.67 25.15
CA GLN A 5 -36.77 10.65 23.72
C GLN A 5 -36.04 11.76 22.97
N ILE A 6 -35.94 12.95 23.56
CA ILE A 6 -35.17 14.08 23.00
C ILE A 6 -33.69 13.71 22.88
N ILE A 7 -33.08 13.17 23.94
CA ILE A 7 -31.67 12.73 23.91
C ILE A 7 -31.45 11.65 22.83
N LYS A 8 -32.36 10.69 22.70
CA LYS A 8 -32.29 9.67 21.63
C LYS A 8 -32.42 10.28 20.23
N ALA A 9 -33.29 11.27 20.04
CA ALA A 9 -33.46 11.96 18.76
C ALA A 9 -32.19 12.75 18.40
N VAL A 10 -31.62 13.51 19.35
CA VAL A 10 -30.36 14.26 19.16
C VAL A 10 -29.22 13.31 18.78
N GLN A 11 -29.04 12.21 19.52
CA GLN A 11 -28.00 11.21 19.21
C GLN A 11 -28.21 10.58 17.82
N THR A 12 -29.45 10.40 17.38
CA THR A 12 -29.76 9.84 16.06
C THR A 12 -29.39 10.82 14.96
N ILE A 13 -29.73 12.10 15.12
CA ILE A 13 -29.39 13.17 14.18
C ILE A 13 -27.87 13.36 14.11
N GLU A 14 -27.20 13.41 15.27
CA GLU A 14 -25.74 13.54 15.36
C GLU A 14 -25.04 12.37 14.66
N ARG A 15 -25.43 11.13 14.94
CA ARG A 15 -24.85 9.95 14.27
C ARG A 15 -25.10 9.96 12.77
N ALA A 16 -26.28 10.38 12.32
CA ALA A 16 -26.61 10.49 10.91
C ALA A 16 -25.74 11.56 10.22
N TRP A 17 -25.53 12.70 10.87
CA TRP A 17 -24.67 13.77 10.39
C TRP A 17 -23.21 13.34 10.30
N LEU A 18 -22.65 12.77 11.38
CA LEU A 18 -21.28 12.27 11.42
C LEU A 18 -21.06 11.18 10.35
N SER A 19 -21.98 10.23 10.22
CA SER A 19 -21.94 9.19 9.18
C SER A 19 -21.97 9.77 7.77
N SER A 20 -22.79 10.79 7.51
CA SER A 20 -22.86 11.47 6.22
C SER A 20 -21.54 12.19 5.88
N ARG A 21 -20.96 12.89 6.86
CA ARG A 21 -19.67 13.57 6.74
C ARG A 21 -18.55 12.55 6.48
N ASP A 22 -18.44 11.53 7.31
CA ASP A 22 -17.36 10.54 7.24
C ASP A 22 -17.42 9.75 5.92
N ARG A 23 -18.62 9.46 5.40
CA ARG A 23 -18.80 8.87 4.06
C ARG A 23 -18.28 9.78 2.95
N LYS A 24 -18.56 11.09 3.00
CA LYS A 24 -18.06 12.05 1.99
C LYS A 24 -16.54 12.15 2.04
N ILE A 25 -15.98 12.25 3.24
CA ILE A 25 -14.53 12.30 3.46
C ILE A 25 -13.87 11.00 2.97
N PHE A 26 -14.42 9.83 3.30
CA PHE A 26 -13.91 8.54 2.83
C PHE A 26 -13.96 8.41 1.30
N MET A 27 -15.02 8.91 0.66
CA MET A 27 -15.11 8.92 -0.81
C MET A 27 -14.03 9.80 -1.44
N LEU A 28 -13.84 11.02 -0.92
CA LEU A 28 -12.75 11.90 -1.35
C LEU A 28 -11.40 11.21 -1.22
N LEU A 29 -11.14 10.63 -0.05
CA LEU A 29 -9.93 9.89 0.27
C LEU A 29 -9.66 8.74 -0.70
N LYS A 30 -10.68 7.94 -0.97
CA LYS A 30 -10.60 6.82 -1.89
C LYS A 30 -10.20 7.28 -3.29
N HIS A 31 -10.77 8.37 -3.77
CA HIS A 31 -10.42 8.92 -5.09
C HIS A 31 -9.01 9.51 -5.09
N ALA A 32 -8.62 10.20 -4.02
CA ALA A 32 -7.28 10.73 -3.83
C ALA A 32 -6.20 9.64 -3.89
N ILE A 33 -6.42 8.53 -3.16
CA ILE A 33 -5.52 7.39 -3.19
C ILE A 33 -5.46 6.75 -4.58
N CYS A 34 -6.61 6.47 -5.21
CA CYS A 34 -6.61 5.86 -6.54
C CYS A 34 -5.89 6.74 -7.57
N ALA A 35 -5.99 8.06 -7.46
CA ALA A 35 -5.23 8.99 -8.31
C ALA A 35 -3.72 8.93 -8.03
N ALA A 36 -3.35 8.98 -6.75
CA ALA A 36 -1.95 8.97 -6.34
C ALA A 36 -1.22 7.68 -6.76
N GLU A 37 -1.86 6.52 -6.63
CA GLU A 37 -1.30 5.22 -7.08
C GLU A 37 -0.93 5.23 -8.58
N HIS A 38 -1.71 5.92 -9.42
CA HIS A 38 -1.51 5.91 -10.88
C HIS A 38 -0.56 7.00 -11.39
N CYS A 39 -0.57 8.18 -10.79
CA CYS A 39 0.08 9.36 -11.38
C CYS A 39 1.47 9.65 -10.80
N ILE A 40 1.81 9.13 -9.61
CA ILE A 40 2.89 9.73 -8.79
C ILE A 40 3.91 8.69 -8.33
N THR A 41 3.79 7.41 -8.69
CA THR A 41 4.66 6.34 -8.16
C THR A 41 6.15 6.72 -8.12
N SER A 42 6.74 7.23 -9.22
CA SER A 42 8.17 7.56 -9.29
C SER A 42 8.54 8.75 -8.38
N VAL A 43 7.77 9.84 -8.46
CA VAL A 43 7.98 11.08 -7.67
C VAL A 43 7.71 10.82 -6.19
N PHE A 44 6.70 10.02 -5.88
CA PHE A 44 6.32 9.61 -4.54
C PHE A 44 7.40 8.74 -3.89
N LEU A 45 7.99 7.80 -4.65
CA LEU A 45 9.11 7.00 -4.16
C LEU A 45 10.35 7.88 -3.89
N GLN A 46 10.69 8.79 -4.79
CA GLN A 46 11.83 9.70 -4.62
C GLN A 46 11.71 10.59 -3.39
N THR A 47 10.49 10.99 -3.03
CA THR A 47 10.23 11.85 -1.88
C THR A 47 10.21 11.10 -0.56
N ILE A 48 9.66 9.88 -0.54
CA ILE A 48 9.53 9.10 0.69
C ILE A 48 10.78 8.30 1.01
N SER A 49 11.44 7.78 -0.02
CA SER A 49 12.58 6.86 0.14
C SER A 49 13.54 7.03 -1.04
N PRO A 50 14.39 8.08 -1.02
CA PRO A 50 15.28 8.38 -2.13
C PRO A 50 16.24 7.21 -2.44
N HIS A 51 16.72 6.51 -1.41
CA HIS A 51 17.57 5.33 -1.58
C HIS A 51 16.85 4.17 -2.29
N GLU A 52 15.60 3.89 -1.96
CA GLU A 52 14.84 2.85 -2.67
C GLU A 52 14.46 3.30 -4.08
N ALA A 53 14.18 4.59 -4.27
CA ALA A 53 13.91 5.14 -5.59
C ALA A 53 15.12 5.03 -6.53
N GLU A 54 16.33 5.24 -6.02
CA GLU A 54 17.58 5.06 -6.75
C GLU A 54 17.78 3.59 -7.16
N LEU A 55 17.58 2.65 -6.23
CA LEU A 55 17.66 1.21 -6.51
C LEU A 55 16.61 0.73 -7.53
N LEU A 56 15.44 1.38 -7.55
CA LEU A 56 14.31 1.04 -8.43
C LEU A 56 14.30 1.88 -9.73
N GLN A 57 15.35 2.65 -10.00
CA GLN A 57 15.48 3.47 -11.21
C GLN A 57 15.79 2.63 -12.46
N ASP A 58 16.17 1.36 -12.29
CA ASP A 58 16.46 0.44 -13.39
C ASP A 58 15.23 0.26 -14.30
N PRO A 59 15.33 0.55 -15.61
CA PRO A 59 14.22 0.41 -16.55
C PRO A 59 13.68 -1.02 -16.68
N THR A 60 14.44 -2.03 -16.24
CA THR A 60 13.97 -3.43 -16.16
C THR A 60 13.07 -3.67 -14.94
N MET A 61 13.17 -2.84 -13.90
CA MET A 61 12.38 -2.91 -12.68
C MET A 61 11.19 -1.94 -12.75
N SER A 62 10.02 -2.45 -13.12
CA SER A 62 8.80 -1.65 -13.10
C SER A 62 8.16 -1.65 -11.69
N ALA A 63 8.60 -0.75 -10.81
CA ALA A 63 8.00 -0.60 -9.48
C ALA A 63 6.70 0.23 -9.52
N TYR A 64 5.75 -0.09 -8.63
CA TYR A 64 4.57 0.71 -8.36
C TYR A 64 4.26 0.77 -6.86
N VAL A 65 3.74 1.90 -6.41
CA VAL A 65 3.33 2.07 -5.01
C VAL A 65 1.86 1.76 -4.87
N ARG A 66 1.53 1.00 -3.84
CA ARG A 66 0.15 0.76 -3.44
C ARG A 66 -0.10 1.42 -2.10
N LEU A 67 -1.22 2.11 -2.00
CA LEU A 67 -1.68 2.77 -0.79
C LEU A 67 -2.85 2.00 -0.19
N ARG A 68 -2.99 2.07 1.14
CA ARG A 68 -4.08 1.46 1.89
C ARG A 68 -4.50 2.35 3.04
N PHE A 69 -5.77 2.26 3.40
CA PHE A 69 -6.27 2.79 4.65
C PHE A 69 -6.05 1.80 5.79
N GLY A 70 -5.68 2.30 6.95
CA GLY A 70 -5.59 1.58 8.21
C GLY A 70 -5.91 2.48 9.39
N GLY A 71 -5.70 1.98 10.60
CA GLY A 71 -6.03 2.68 11.85
C GLY A 71 -7.31 2.15 12.51
N SER A 72 -7.44 2.41 13.81
CA SER A 72 -8.55 1.98 14.67
C SER A 72 -9.70 2.99 14.74
N SER A 73 -9.46 4.25 14.39
CA SER A 73 -10.43 5.34 14.43
C SER A 73 -10.45 6.13 13.12
N PHE A 74 -11.52 6.89 12.90
CA PHE A 74 -11.64 7.81 11.77
C PHE A 74 -11.11 9.20 12.14
N PRO A 75 -10.43 9.95 11.23
CA PRO A 75 -10.06 9.62 9.85
C PRO A 75 -9.02 8.48 9.74
N PRO A 76 -9.03 7.67 8.68
CA PRO A 76 -8.10 6.55 8.54
C PRO A 76 -6.67 7.05 8.28
N LEU A 77 -5.70 6.31 8.81
CA LEU A 77 -4.29 6.47 8.49
C LEU A 77 -4.00 5.91 7.09
N VAL A 78 -3.10 6.54 6.35
CA VAL A 78 -2.66 6.06 5.03
C VAL A 78 -1.35 5.30 5.17
N TYR A 79 -1.31 4.09 4.64
CA TYR A 79 -0.12 3.25 4.57
C TYR A 79 0.28 3.02 3.12
N PHE A 80 1.57 2.85 2.85
CA PHE A 80 2.08 2.51 1.53
C PHE A 80 2.92 1.24 1.56
N LYS A 81 2.99 0.57 0.41
CA LYS A 81 3.89 -0.56 0.17
C LYS A 81 4.31 -0.58 -1.29
N ILE A 82 5.56 -0.91 -1.53
CA ILE A 82 6.16 -0.95 -2.86
C ILE A 82 5.94 -2.35 -3.44
N PHE A 83 5.52 -2.39 -4.70
CA PHE A 83 5.32 -3.61 -5.47
C PHE A 83 6.12 -3.53 -6.76
N LEU A 84 6.51 -4.69 -7.28
CA LEU A 84 7.13 -4.81 -8.59
C LEU A 84 6.10 -5.38 -9.56
N HIS A 85 5.98 -4.78 -10.74
CA HIS A 85 5.19 -5.33 -11.83
C HIS A 85 5.81 -6.64 -12.31
N GLN A 86 4.95 -7.61 -12.59
CA GLN A 86 5.35 -8.91 -13.12
C GLN A 86 5.40 -8.92 -14.66
N ASN A 87 5.56 -7.75 -15.29
CA ASN A 87 5.56 -7.62 -16.74
C ASN A 87 6.96 -7.94 -17.29
N GLY A 88 7.42 -9.18 -17.09
CA GLY A 88 8.78 -9.63 -17.40
C GLY A 88 9.16 -10.88 -16.58
N PRO A 89 10.46 -11.24 -16.50
CA PRO A 89 10.91 -12.25 -15.53
C PRO A 89 10.40 -11.87 -14.13
N VAL A 90 10.05 -12.86 -13.30
CA VAL A 90 9.43 -12.62 -11.99
C VAL A 90 10.47 -12.01 -11.05
N ILE A 91 10.62 -10.68 -11.09
CA ILE A 91 11.47 -9.94 -10.17
C ILE A 91 10.82 -10.02 -8.79
N LYS A 92 11.48 -10.73 -7.88
CA LYS A 92 11.05 -10.88 -6.48
C LYS A 92 11.99 -10.07 -5.61
N TYR A 93 11.45 -9.52 -4.52
CA TYR A 93 12.28 -9.01 -3.44
C TYR A 93 13.25 -10.12 -2.98
N LEU A 94 14.53 -9.79 -2.94
CA LEU A 94 15.57 -10.65 -2.38
C LEU A 94 15.33 -10.80 -0.87
N SER A 95 15.52 -12.01 -0.37
CA SER A 95 15.54 -12.31 1.06
C SER A 95 16.73 -13.20 1.34
N GLY A 96 17.63 -12.75 2.22
CA GLY A 96 18.77 -13.53 2.67
C GLY A 96 18.34 -14.88 3.24
N LYS A 97 17.21 -14.95 3.95
CA LYS A 97 16.66 -16.22 4.48
C LYS A 97 16.29 -17.23 3.38
N THR A 98 15.88 -16.75 2.20
CA THR A 98 15.58 -17.66 1.07
C THR A 98 16.81 -18.06 0.27
N MET A 99 17.89 -17.28 0.35
CA MET A 99 19.13 -17.53 -0.39
C MET A 99 20.12 -18.38 0.40
N MET A 100 20.19 -18.19 1.71
CA MET A 100 21.01 -18.97 2.62
C MET A 100 20.21 -20.16 3.12
N SER A 101 20.03 -21.17 2.27
CA SER A 101 19.46 -22.45 2.67
C SER A 101 20.39 -23.14 3.68
N PRO A 102 19.89 -23.95 4.64
CA PRO A 102 20.72 -24.79 5.50
C PRO A 102 21.63 -25.76 4.73
N THR A 103 21.39 -25.96 3.44
CA THR A 103 22.26 -26.74 2.54
C THR A 103 23.48 -25.96 2.01
N ALA A 104 23.56 -24.65 2.23
CA ALA A 104 24.64 -23.79 1.76
C ALA A 104 25.68 -23.55 2.88
N THR A 105 26.33 -24.63 3.33
CA THR A 105 27.23 -24.63 4.48
C THR A 105 28.43 -23.69 4.29
N GLU A 106 29.05 -23.69 3.11
CA GLU A 106 30.20 -22.81 2.79
C GLU A 106 29.83 -21.32 2.86
N ALA A 107 28.67 -20.93 2.31
CA ALA A 107 28.20 -19.55 2.35
C ALA A 107 27.92 -19.07 3.79
N ASN A 108 27.43 -19.98 4.64
CA ASN A 108 27.19 -19.70 6.06
C ASN A 108 28.51 -19.53 6.83
N GLU A 109 29.50 -20.38 6.57
CA GLU A 109 30.84 -20.29 7.16
C GLU A 109 31.56 -19.00 6.74
N ASP A 110 31.49 -18.63 5.46
CA ASP A 110 32.09 -17.39 4.96
C ASP A 110 31.37 -16.15 5.48
N CYS A 111 30.05 -16.21 5.62
CA CYS A 111 29.27 -15.15 6.28
C CYS A 111 29.70 -14.95 7.73
N LEU A 112 29.96 -16.03 8.48
CA LEU A 112 30.49 -15.97 9.84
C LEU A 112 31.89 -15.33 9.87
N LYS A 113 32.79 -15.72 8.96
CA LYS A 113 34.12 -15.11 8.84
C LYS A 113 34.04 -13.62 8.52
N MET A 114 33.13 -13.22 7.62
CA MET A 114 32.97 -11.81 7.21
C MET A 114 32.27 -10.94 8.25
N LYS A 115 31.18 -11.42 8.87
CA LYS A 115 30.40 -10.64 9.85
C LYS A 115 31.02 -10.63 11.24
N GLY A 116 31.84 -11.63 11.54
CA GLY A 116 32.41 -11.86 12.85
C GLY A 116 31.41 -12.42 13.87
N PRO A 117 31.90 -12.88 15.03
CA PRO A 117 31.10 -13.65 15.98
C PRO A 117 29.93 -12.88 16.58
N ARG A 118 30.11 -11.57 16.86
CA ARG A 118 29.09 -10.75 17.53
C ARG A 118 27.81 -10.63 16.69
N LEU A 119 27.94 -10.21 15.43
CA LEU A 119 26.78 -10.03 14.55
C LEU A 119 26.08 -11.35 14.26
N PHE A 120 26.85 -12.45 14.22
CA PHE A 120 26.30 -13.80 14.15
C PHE A 120 25.44 -14.14 15.36
N PHE A 121 25.92 -13.89 16.58
CA PHE A 121 25.12 -14.10 17.79
C PHE A 121 23.88 -13.22 17.84
N GLU A 122 23.97 -11.95 17.42
CA GLU A 122 22.81 -11.06 17.35
C GLU A 122 21.75 -11.57 16.35
N GLN A 123 22.17 -12.13 15.21
CA GLN A 123 21.28 -12.80 14.25
C GLN A 123 20.60 -14.02 14.88
N LEU A 124 21.38 -14.89 15.53
CA LEU A 124 20.86 -16.12 16.13
C LEU A 124 19.86 -15.84 17.25
N LEU A 125 20.15 -14.86 18.11
CA LEU A 125 19.24 -14.40 19.15
C LEU A 125 17.96 -13.83 18.56
N TYR A 126 18.06 -13.02 17.50
CA TYR A 126 16.87 -12.49 16.82
C TYR A 126 16.00 -13.63 16.28
N ASP A 127 16.59 -14.60 15.59
CA ASP A 127 15.85 -15.74 15.02
C ASP A 127 15.18 -16.58 16.13
N GLN A 128 15.89 -16.87 17.23
CA GLN A 128 15.30 -17.56 18.40
C GLN A 128 14.10 -16.80 18.98
N VAL A 129 14.21 -15.49 19.18
CA VAL A 129 13.10 -14.66 19.69
C VAL A 129 11.92 -14.71 18.73
N GLN A 130 12.15 -14.64 17.41
CA GLN A 130 11.06 -14.72 16.43
C GLN A 130 10.37 -16.09 16.47
N HIS A 131 11.10 -17.20 16.60
CA HIS A 131 10.52 -18.54 16.75
C HIS A 131 9.65 -18.67 18.00
N HIS A 132 10.02 -18.02 19.10
CA HIS A 132 9.21 -18.02 20.32
C HIS A 132 7.96 -17.14 20.19
N CYS A 133 8.05 -16.01 19.49
CA CYS A 133 6.94 -15.06 19.36
C CYS A 133 5.94 -15.41 18.24
N LYS A 134 6.37 -16.12 17.20
CA LYS A 134 5.59 -16.37 15.98
C LYS A 134 5.55 -17.87 15.67
N LYS A 135 4.37 -18.35 15.27
CA LYS A 135 4.13 -19.76 14.95
C LYS A 135 4.75 -20.21 13.62
N THR A 136 4.86 -19.29 12.65
CA THR A 136 5.38 -19.57 11.32
C THR A 136 6.45 -18.55 10.98
N THR A 137 7.69 -19.01 11.04
CA THR A 137 8.89 -18.19 10.89
C THR A 137 9.67 -18.57 9.66
N ASP A 138 9.77 -19.88 9.40
CA ASP A 138 10.50 -20.43 8.28
C ASP A 138 9.60 -21.22 7.34
N PHE A 139 10.14 -21.53 6.16
CA PHE A 139 9.42 -22.33 5.17
C PHE A 139 9.07 -23.73 5.70
N VAL A 140 9.89 -24.30 6.60
CA VAL A 140 9.63 -25.60 7.22
C VAL A 140 8.37 -25.61 8.10
N ASP A 141 7.97 -24.45 8.63
CA ASP A 141 6.79 -24.31 9.48
C ASP A 141 5.49 -24.21 8.66
N VAL A 142 5.59 -24.08 7.33
CA VAL A 142 4.45 -23.84 6.44
C VAL A 142 3.76 -25.14 6.10
N VAL A 143 2.63 -25.41 6.74
CA VAL A 143 1.77 -26.57 6.44
C VAL A 143 0.53 -26.15 5.65
N THR A 144 -0.08 -25.02 6.01
CA THR A 144 -1.31 -24.53 5.39
C THR A 144 -1.10 -23.27 4.56
N LEU A 145 -2.10 -22.94 3.73
CA LEU A 145 -2.11 -21.66 3.01
C LEU A 145 -2.11 -20.45 3.97
N LYS A 146 -2.71 -20.60 5.16
CA LYS A 146 -2.70 -19.55 6.18
C LYS A 146 -1.28 -19.33 6.71
N ASP A 147 -0.57 -20.41 7.00
CA ASP A 147 0.82 -20.36 7.47
C ASP A 147 1.71 -19.76 6.37
N TYR A 148 1.48 -20.11 5.10
CA TYR A 148 2.21 -19.50 3.98
C TYR A 148 2.01 -17.98 3.91
N MET A 149 0.78 -17.49 4.13
CA MET A 149 0.53 -16.04 4.17
C MET A 149 1.18 -15.37 5.38
N GLN A 150 1.21 -16.04 6.54
CA GLN A 150 1.89 -15.55 7.75
C GLN A 150 3.41 -15.51 7.56
N TYR A 151 3.99 -16.54 6.94
CA TYR A 151 5.41 -16.60 6.58
C TYR A 151 5.79 -15.46 5.63
N LEU A 152 5.01 -15.24 4.56
CA LEU A 152 5.27 -14.12 3.64
C LEU A 152 5.20 -12.76 4.35
N ALA A 153 4.22 -12.57 5.23
CA ALA A 153 4.12 -11.34 6.04
C ALA A 153 5.33 -11.19 6.98
N HIS A 154 5.77 -12.28 7.62
CA HIS A 154 6.96 -12.27 8.47
C HIS A 154 8.23 -11.89 7.72
N ILE A 155 8.45 -12.43 6.52
CA ILE A 155 9.61 -12.05 5.70
C ILE A 155 9.54 -10.57 5.29
N ASP A 156 8.35 -10.09 4.94
CA ASP A 156 8.16 -8.68 4.55
C ASP A 156 8.40 -7.72 5.73
N GLU A 157 8.03 -8.11 6.95
CA GLU A 157 8.31 -7.37 8.21
C GLU A 157 9.76 -7.45 8.65
N THR A 158 10.45 -8.56 8.36
CA THR A 158 11.81 -8.78 8.84
C THR A 158 12.77 -7.79 8.16
N PRO A 159 13.62 -7.09 8.94
CA PRO A 159 14.61 -6.17 8.41
C PRO A 159 15.62 -6.87 7.47
N ALA A 160 16.14 -6.11 6.50
CA ALA A 160 17.15 -6.61 5.56
C ALA A 160 18.42 -7.13 6.27
N LYS A 161 18.82 -6.50 7.39
CA LYS A 161 19.97 -6.95 8.21
C LYS A 161 19.83 -8.39 8.72
N TYR A 162 18.60 -8.85 8.95
CA TYR A 162 18.28 -10.19 9.42
C TYR A 162 17.86 -11.14 8.27
N GLY A 163 18.09 -10.73 7.01
CA GLY A 163 17.77 -11.53 5.83
C GLY A 163 16.31 -11.44 5.37
N GLY A 164 15.50 -10.54 5.94
CA GLY A 164 14.14 -10.26 5.48
C GLY A 164 14.10 -9.30 4.28
N LYS A 165 12.89 -8.97 3.82
CA LYS A 165 12.68 -8.08 2.66
C LYS A 165 12.53 -6.60 3.02
N CYS A 166 12.28 -6.29 4.29
CA CYS A 166 12.02 -4.92 4.75
C CYS A 166 10.90 -4.18 3.97
N ASN A 167 9.91 -4.91 3.46
CA ASN A 167 8.82 -4.36 2.62
C ASN A 167 7.46 -4.52 3.30
N TYR A 168 7.34 -4.04 4.54
CA TYR A 168 6.08 -4.01 5.28
C TYR A 168 5.19 -2.83 4.86
N TRP A 169 3.97 -2.76 5.40
CA TRP A 169 3.10 -1.59 5.21
C TRP A 169 3.62 -0.44 6.06
N ARG A 170 4.14 0.60 5.41
CA ARG A 170 4.74 1.76 6.08
C ARG A 170 3.71 2.87 6.22
N LEU A 171 3.69 3.53 7.37
CA LEU A 171 2.82 4.70 7.57
C LEU A 171 3.30 5.84 6.67
N LEU A 172 2.37 6.48 5.97
CA LEU A 172 2.67 7.65 5.14
C LEU A 172 2.66 8.89 6.03
N SER A 173 3.84 9.49 6.27
CA SER A 173 3.92 10.80 6.93
C SER A 173 3.69 11.92 5.93
N LEU A 174 3.04 13.00 6.38
CA LEU A 174 2.89 14.21 5.57
C LEU A 174 4.25 14.82 5.18
N ASN A 175 5.27 14.69 6.04
CA ASN A 175 6.62 15.18 5.75
C ASN A 175 7.23 14.55 4.49
N ASP A 176 6.79 13.33 4.18
CA ASP A 176 7.34 12.52 3.10
C ASP A 176 6.57 12.74 1.78
N VAL A 177 5.43 13.45 1.82
CA VAL A 177 4.60 13.72 0.65
C VAL A 177 5.00 15.07 0.02
N PRO A 178 5.21 15.15 -1.30
CA PRO A 178 5.56 16.41 -1.95
C PRO A 178 4.48 17.48 -1.71
N ARG A 179 4.86 18.64 -1.20
CA ARG A 179 3.91 19.74 -0.89
C ARG A 179 3.26 20.38 -2.12
N HIS A 180 3.77 20.09 -3.30
CA HIS A 180 3.34 20.69 -4.57
C HIS A 180 2.25 19.90 -5.29
N ILE A 181 1.78 18.79 -4.72
CA ILE A 181 0.66 18.00 -5.27
C ILE A 181 -0.60 18.21 -4.42
N ILE A 182 -1.77 18.23 -5.07
CA ILE A 182 -3.07 18.39 -4.37
C ILE A 182 -3.33 17.23 -3.38
N PHE A 183 -2.74 16.05 -3.61
CA PHE A 183 -2.80 14.95 -2.66
C PHE A 183 -2.25 15.31 -1.27
N TYR A 184 -1.17 16.11 -1.17
CA TYR A 184 -0.65 16.58 0.12
C TYR A 184 -1.71 17.33 0.89
N ASP A 185 -2.38 18.29 0.23
CA ASP A 185 -3.37 19.13 0.86
C ASP A 185 -4.59 18.31 1.31
N ILE A 186 -5.00 17.31 0.51
CA ILE A 186 -6.08 16.38 0.91
C ILE A 186 -5.70 15.60 2.16
N VAL A 187 -4.46 15.09 2.24
CA VAL A 187 -3.98 14.37 3.41
C VAL A 187 -3.84 15.31 4.62
N GLU A 188 -3.37 16.54 4.42
CA GLU A 188 -3.24 17.56 5.46
C GLU A 188 -4.60 17.99 6.01
N PHE A 189 -5.59 18.18 5.14
CA PHE A 189 -6.97 18.48 5.53
C PHE A 189 -7.56 17.40 6.45
N LEU A 190 -7.22 16.14 6.24
CA LEU A 190 -7.73 15.04 7.06
C LEU A 190 -7.13 15.01 8.45
N TYR A 191 -5.82 15.26 8.54
CA TYR A 191 -5.12 15.21 9.82
C TYR A 191 -5.31 16.49 10.64
N SER A 192 -5.36 17.65 9.98
CA SER A 192 -5.38 18.96 10.65
C SER A 192 -6.74 19.66 10.61
N GLY A 193 -7.67 19.21 9.76
CA GLY A 193 -8.93 19.92 9.49
C GLY A 193 -8.78 21.22 8.70
N LYS A 194 -7.56 21.60 8.29
CA LYS A 194 -7.28 22.86 7.59
C LYS A 194 -7.54 22.74 6.09
N VAL A 195 -8.28 23.69 5.54
CA VAL A 195 -8.57 23.75 4.10
C VAL A 195 -7.53 24.65 3.42
N SER A 196 -6.72 24.08 2.52
CA SER A 196 -5.83 24.84 1.63
C SER A 196 -6.65 25.59 0.57
N PRO A 197 -6.23 26.79 0.11
CA PRO A 197 -6.92 27.54 -0.94
C PRO A 197 -7.07 26.72 -2.23
N ASP A 198 -6.08 25.91 -2.59
CA ASP A 198 -6.13 25.04 -3.77
C ASP A 198 -7.22 23.97 -3.62
N ILE A 199 -7.34 23.36 -2.42
CA ILE A 199 -8.46 22.45 -2.15
C ILE A 199 -9.77 23.21 -2.25
N GLN A 200 -9.89 24.41 -1.69
CA GLN A 200 -11.15 25.15 -1.63
C GLN A 200 -11.75 25.37 -3.03
N HIS A 201 -10.92 25.68 -4.02
CA HIS A 201 -11.34 25.83 -5.42
C HIS A 201 -11.84 24.52 -6.04
N HIS A 202 -11.21 23.39 -5.70
CA HIS A 202 -11.55 22.08 -6.24
C HIS A 202 -12.53 21.28 -5.38
N LEU A 203 -12.83 21.72 -4.16
CA LEU A 203 -13.60 20.99 -3.15
C LEU A 203 -15.00 20.65 -3.66
N SER A 204 -15.65 21.61 -4.34
CA SER A 204 -16.98 21.42 -4.93
C SER A 204 -16.98 20.24 -5.91
N ASN A 205 -15.98 20.19 -6.80
CA ASN A 205 -15.81 19.12 -7.78
C ASN A 205 -15.41 17.79 -7.14
N LEU A 206 -14.51 17.82 -6.15
CA LEU A 206 -13.97 16.65 -5.45
C LEU A 206 -15.00 15.96 -4.53
N LEU A 207 -15.97 16.71 -4.01
CA LEU A 207 -17.07 16.17 -3.20
C LEU A 207 -18.21 15.58 -4.03
N VAL A 208 -18.26 15.81 -5.35
CA VAL A 208 -19.25 15.18 -6.23
C VAL A 208 -19.00 13.68 -6.29
N LYS A 209 -20.03 12.87 -6.01
CA LYS A 209 -19.94 11.41 -6.13
C LYS A 209 -19.65 11.02 -7.59
N PRO A 210 -18.54 10.31 -7.89
CA PRO A 210 -18.18 10.02 -9.27
C PRO A 210 -18.93 8.80 -9.80
N VAL A 211 -20.17 9.04 -10.23
CA VAL A 211 -21.05 8.05 -10.88
C VAL A 211 -20.63 7.79 -12.33
N ASN A 212 -20.01 8.79 -12.99
CA ASN A 212 -19.64 8.75 -14.40
C ASN A 212 -18.10 8.68 -14.57
N PRO A 213 -17.56 7.88 -15.51
CA PRO A 213 -16.12 7.85 -15.82
C PRO A 213 -15.51 9.25 -16.09
N LYS A 214 -16.28 10.20 -16.63
CA LYS A 214 -15.80 11.58 -16.82
C LYS A 214 -15.46 12.29 -15.51
N ILE A 215 -16.29 12.10 -14.48
CA ILE A 215 -16.08 12.70 -13.15
C ILE A 215 -14.88 12.03 -12.47
N GLN A 216 -14.70 10.71 -12.68
CA GLN A 216 -13.51 10.00 -12.20
C GLN A 216 -12.23 10.58 -12.82
N MET A 217 -12.21 10.78 -14.15
CA MET A 217 -11.06 11.41 -14.82
C MET A 217 -10.82 12.84 -14.35
N LEU A 218 -11.87 13.63 -14.10
CA LEU A 218 -11.75 14.95 -13.50
C LEU A 218 -11.09 14.91 -12.12
N HIS A 219 -11.53 14.00 -11.25
CA HIS A 219 -10.92 13.81 -9.93
C HIS A 219 -9.46 13.40 -10.04
N LEU A 220 -9.14 12.43 -10.92
CA LEU A 220 -7.78 11.99 -11.17
C LEU A 220 -6.90 13.17 -11.61
N ASN A 221 -7.34 13.94 -12.61
CA ASN A 221 -6.60 15.07 -13.14
C ASN A 221 -6.36 16.15 -12.08
N ILE A 222 -7.37 16.49 -11.28
CA ILE A 222 -7.25 17.46 -10.19
C ILE A 222 -6.25 16.97 -9.14
N ILE A 223 -6.36 15.72 -8.69
CA ILE A 223 -5.48 15.20 -7.62
C ILE A 223 -4.04 15.04 -8.11
N SER A 224 -3.85 14.68 -9.39
CA SER A 224 -2.55 14.58 -10.02
C SER A 224 -1.94 15.91 -10.43
N ALA A 225 -2.74 16.99 -10.46
CA ALA A 225 -2.25 18.29 -10.90
C ALA A 225 -1.23 18.85 -9.90
N LEU A 226 -0.16 19.41 -10.46
CA LEU A 226 0.76 20.26 -9.72
C LEU A 226 0.02 21.52 -9.28
N LYS A 227 0.38 22.04 -8.11
CA LYS A 227 0.01 23.40 -7.72
C LYS A 227 0.50 24.36 -8.80
N SER A 228 -0.36 25.30 -9.17
CA SER A 228 -0.16 26.27 -10.25
C SER A 228 1.08 27.16 -10.09
N SER A 229 1.74 27.15 -8.93
CA SER A 229 2.89 27.99 -8.60
C SER A 229 4.26 27.42 -8.96
N ILE A 230 4.36 26.17 -9.44
CA ILE A 230 5.67 25.50 -9.60
C ILE A 230 5.99 25.19 -11.07
N SER A 231 6.85 26.03 -11.65
CA SER A 231 7.46 25.87 -12.97
C SER A 231 8.81 25.14 -12.84
N TYR A 232 8.78 23.83 -12.62
CA TYR A 232 9.97 22.97 -12.78
C TYR A 232 9.73 22.02 -13.96
N PRO A 233 10.78 21.62 -14.70
CA PRO A 233 10.65 20.69 -15.83
C PRO A 233 10.42 19.25 -15.32
N LEU A 234 9.25 19.00 -14.75
CA LEU A 234 8.79 17.70 -14.25
C LEU A 234 8.14 16.83 -15.34
N GLU A 235 7.96 17.35 -16.55
CA GLU A 235 7.37 16.65 -17.71
C GLU A 235 8.11 15.35 -18.08
N ARG A 236 9.40 15.24 -17.72
CA ARG A 236 10.18 14.02 -17.93
C ARG A 236 9.90 12.92 -16.90
N LEU A 237 9.49 13.27 -15.69
CA LEU A 237 9.21 12.35 -14.57
C LEU A 237 7.76 11.87 -14.52
N MET A 238 6.84 12.64 -15.13
CA MET A 238 5.39 12.39 -15.14
C MET A 238 4.89 11.66 -16.38
N ARG A 239 5.74 10.96 -17.13
CA ARG A 239 5.26 10.00 -18.14
C ARG A 239 4.52 8.87 -17.43
N CYS A 240 3.24 9.09 -17.16
CA CYS A 240 2.29 8.05 -16.82
C CYS A 240 2.36 7.03 -17.96
N PRO A 241 2.64 5.74 -17.69
CA PRO A 241 2.55 4.72 -18.71
C PRO A 241 1.17 4.82 -19.38
N GLU A 242 1.13 4.92 -20.70
CA GLU A 242 -0.14 4.95 -21.43
C GLU A 242 -0.99 3.75 -21.01
N ILE A 243 -2.11 4.05 -20.35
CA ILE A 243 -3.06 3.03 -19.92
C ILE A 243 -3.77 2.53 -21.18
N ARG A 244 -3.27 1.42 -21.76
CA ARG A 244 -4.15 0.52 -22.52
C ARG A 244 -5.15 -0.04 -21.54
N GLY A 245 -6.31 0.61 -21.49
CA GLY A 245 -7.38 0.39 -20.51
C GLY A 245 -7.95 -1.02 -20.56
N ASN A 246 -7.32 -1.96 -19.86
CA ASN A 246 -8.01 -3.13 -19.37
C ASN A 246 -8.83 -2.71 -18.15
N LYS A 247 -10.06 -2.26 -18.41
CA LYS A 247 -11.10 -2.01 -17.41
C LYS A 247 -11.04 -3.11 -16.35
N THR A 248 -10.67 -2.75 -15.11
CA THR A 248 -10.67 -3.67 -13.97
C THR A 248 -12.11 -4.07 -13.66
N LYS A 249 -12.60 -5.10 -14.36
CA LYS A 249 -13.78 -5.84 -13.90
C LYS A 249 -13.39 -6.46 -12.55
N ARG A 250 -14.30 -6.34 -11.57
CA ARG A 250 -14.15 -6.77 -10.17
C ARG A 250 -13.72 -8.25 -9.98
N ARG A 251 -13.66 -9.04 -11.07
CA ARG A 251 -12.92 -10.30 -11.19
C ARG A 251 -12.28 -10.37 -12.58
N SER A 252 -10.99 -10.70 -12.66
CA SER A 252 -10.36 -10.98 -13.95
C SER A 252 -11.04 -12.18 -14.62
N ARG A 253 -11.10 -12.23 -15.96
CA ARG A 253 -11.65 -13.40 -16.70
C ARG A 253 -11.00 -14.71 -16.25
N ARG A 254 -9.71 -14.67 -15.89
CA ARG A 254 -8.95 -15.80 -15.32
C ARG A 254 -9.50 -16.21 -13.95
N ALA A 255 -9.79 -15.26 -13.06
CA ALA A 255 -10.40 -15.55 -11.76
C ALA A 255 -11.81 -16.13 -11.89
N VAL A 256 -12.62 -15.66 -12.85
CA VAL A 256 -13.96 -16.21 -13.11
C VAL A 256 -13.88 -17.64 -13.61
N LYS A 257 -13.00 -17.93 -14.58
CA LYS A 257 -12.77 -19.31 -15.07
C LYS A 257 -12.23 -20.24 -13.98
N LYS A 258 -11.38 -19.74 -13.08
CA LYS A 258 -10.88 -20.52 -11.94
C LYS A 258 -12.00 -20.88 -10.97
N VAL A 259 -12.86 -19.91 -10.63
CA VAL A 259 -14.02 -20.14 -9.74
C VAL A 259 -15.04 -21.10 -10.37
N SER A 260 -15.30 -21.01 -11.68
CA SER A 260 -16.20 -21.95 -12.35
C SER A 260 -15.66 -23.38 -12.37
N ARG A 261 -14.35 -23.56 -12.62
CA ARG A 261 -13.70 -24.87 -12.51
C ARG A 261 -13.78 -25.43 -11.09
N MET A 262 -13.49 -24.61 -10.08
CA MET A 262 -13.60 -25.04 -8.67
C MET A 262 -15.03 -25.48 -8.33
N ARG A 263 -16.05 -24.77 -8.81
CA ARG A 263 -17.46 -25.16 -8.59
C ARG A 263 -17.82 -26.50 -9.25
N GLN A 264 -17.30 -26.76 -10.44
CA GLN A 264 -17.52 -28.04 -11.14
C GLN A 264 -16.87 -29.21 -10.39
N LEU A 265 -15.64 -29.02 -9.88
CA LEU A 265 -14.95 -30.04 -9.08
C LEU A 265 -15.72 -30.36 -7.79
N TYR A 266 -16.15 -29.34 -7.04
CA TYR A 266 -16.95 -29.56 -5.82
C TYR A 266 -18.34 -30.15 -6.07
N GLN A 267 -18.89 -30.02 -7.29
CA GLN A 267 -20.13 -30.68 -7.68
C GLN A 267 -19.90 -32.14 -8.07
N GLN A 268 -18.72 -32.47 -8.59
CA GLN A 268 -18.33 -33.85 -8.91
C GLN A 268 -17.97 -34.66 -7.66
N GLU A 269 -17.42 -34.03 -6.62
CA GLU A 269 -17.13 -34.69 -5.33
C GLU A 269 -18.38 -34.93 -4.46
N ARG A 270 -19.54 -34.40 -4.86
CA ARG A 270 -20.80 -34.49 -4.10
C ARG A 270 -21.78 -35.53 -4.66
N ASN A 271 -21.42 -36.20 -5.75
CA ASN A 271 -22.09 -37.38 -6.32
C ASN A 271 -21.20 -38.61 -6.11
#